data_AF-A0A7S0JE99-F1
#
_entry.id   AF-A0A7S0JE99-F1
#
_cell.length_a   1.000
_cell.length_b   1.000
_cell.length_c   1.000
_cell.angle_alpha   90.00
_cell.angle_beta   90.00
_cell.angle_gamma   90.00
#
_symmetry.space_group_name_H-M   'P 1'
#
loop_
_entity.id
_entity.type
_entity.pdbx_description
1 polymer ?
#
loop_
_entity_poly.entity_id
_entity_poly.type
_entity_poly.pdbx_seq_one_letter_code
_entity_poly.pdbx_strand_id
1 'polypeptide(L)'
;GRVDERYLSISVDLGQIATPTRFWNPSGPGEVTGRPPFDFTQARLRKMASALAPAYLRLAGTEADRVFYALDEMWEAGTLAPAPFQSVLTAGQIDDIGEFAHSAGFDIVFSVNAGWGTRGLNGAWQSDEARALMQYVRARGHPFAVWQLGNEPNAWPLFQRGLLVTPEQYVRDMHS
;
A
#
# COMPACT_ATOMS: atom_id res chain seq x y z
N GLY A 1 12.13 0.95 -29.52
CA GLY A 1 11.53 0.24 -28.38
C GLY A 1 10.04 0.52 -28.36
N ARG A 2 9.21 -0.46 -28.02
CA ARG A 2 7.77 -0.25 -27.83
C ARG A 2 7.53 0.16 -26.38
N VAL A 3 6.78 1.23 -26.17
CA VAL A 3 6.36 1.72 -24.86
C VAL A 3 5.04 1.04 -24.48
N ASP A 4 4.86 0.68 -23.21
CA ASP A 4 3.60 0.10 -22.72
C ASP A 4 2.47 1.13 -22.84
N GLU A 5 1.25 0.69 -23.14
CA GLU A 5 0.08 1.57 -23.26
C GLU A 5 -0.23 2.29 -21.92
N ARG A 6 0.18 1.69 -20.80
CA ARG A 6 0.08 2.23 -19.43
C ARG A 6 1.27 3.12 -19.03
N TYR A 7 2.07 3.59 -19.99
CA TYR A 7 3.29 4.35 -19.68
C TYR A 7 3.05 5.58 -18.80
N LEU A 8 1.98 6.33 -19.06
CA LEU A 8 1.56 7.42 -18.19
C LEU A 8 0.72 6.84 -17.05
N SER A 9 1.38 6.56 -15.93
CA SER A 9 0.76 6.00 -14.73
C SER A 9 0.79 6.97 -13.56
N ILE A 10 0.00 6.68 -12.53
CA ILE A 10 -0.14 7.53 -11.35
C ILE A 10 0.17 6.77 -10.07
N SER A 11 0.42 7.51 -8.99
CA SER A 11 0.59 6.94 -7.65
C SER A 11 -0.28 7.67 -6.64
N VAL A 12 -0.83 6.92 -5.68
CA VAL A 12 -1.44 7.45 -4.46
C VAL A 12 -0.68 6.85 -3.28
N ASP A 13 -0.27 7.72 -2.36
CA ASP A 13 0.47 7.33 -1.16
C ASP A 13 -0.44 6.64 -0.15
N LEU A 14 -0.04 5.48 0.37
CA LEU A 14 -0.78 4.74 1.40
C LEU A 14 -0.92 5.55 2.70
N GLY A 15 -0.04 6.52 2.95
CA GLY A 15 -0.18 7.48 4.04
C GLY A 15 -1.43 8.36 3.94
N GLN A 16 -2.05 8.48 2.76
CA GLN A 16 -3.35 9.14 2.58
C GLN A 16 -4.53 8.20 2.81
N ILE A 17 -4.31 6.89 2.94
CA ILE A 17 -5.35 5.86 2.89
C ILE A 17 -5.40 5.10 4.21
N ALA A 18 -4.29 4.46 4.60
CA ALA A 18 -4.20 3.68 5.82
C ALA A 18 -4.49 4.55 7.05
N THR A 19 -5.14 3.98 8.06
CA THR A 19 -5.63 4.72 9.22
C THR A 19 -4.81 4.41 10.48
N PRO A 20 -4.40 5.41 11.27
CA PRO A 20 -4.53 6.84 10.99
C PRO A 20 -3.67 7.25 9.79
N THR A 21 -4.19 8.17 8.97
CA THR A 21 -3.42 8.73 7.84
C THR A 21 -2.19 9.45 8.35
N ARG A 22 -1.12 9.43 7.57
CA ARG A 22 0.14 10.17 7.78
C ARG A 22 0.62 10.65 6.43
N PHE A 23 0.42 11.93 6.14
CA PHE A 23 0.78 12.46 4.83
C PHE A 23 1.34 13.87 4.90
N TRP A 24 1.95 14.31 3.79
CA TRP A 24 2.64 15.58 3.65
C TRP A 24 1.90 16.76 4.29
N ASN A 25 2.66 17.55 5.05
CA ASN A 25 2.20 18.80 5.66
C ASN A 25 2.35 19.97 4.67
N PRO A 26 1.25 20.58 4.19
CA PRO A 26 1.31 21.78 3.34
C PRO A 26 1.82 23.03 4.05
N SER A 27 1.75 23.04 5.38
CA SER A 27 2.02 24.23 6.19
C SER A 27 3.42 24.22 6.82
N GLY A 28 4.25 23.21 6.54
CA GLY A 28 5.57 23.11 7.15
C GLY A 28 6.26 21.78 6.89
N PRO A 29 7.38 21.50 7.58
CA PRO A 29 8.08 20.24 7.45
C PRO A 29 7.27 19.07 8.01
N GLY A 30 7.55 17.87 7.49
CA GLY A 30 7.03 16.61 8.02
C GLY A 30 5.64 16.22 7.54
N GLU A 31 4.98 15.37 8.34
CA GLU A 31 3.68 14.76 8.06
C GLU A 31 2.62 15.27 9.04
N VAL A 32 1.37 15.30 8.60
CA VAL A 32 0.19 15.48 9.44
C VAL A 32 -0.52 14.14 9.59
N THR A 33 -0.85 13.79 10.82
CA THR A 33 -1.56 12.54 11.15
C THR A 33 -3.06 12.78 11.30
N GLY A 34 -3.89 11.84 10.87
CA GLY A 34 -5.32 11.80 11.21
C GLY A 34 -6.22 12.69 10.34
N ARG A 35 -5.80 13.01 9.12
CA ARG A 35 -6.70 13.55 8.10
C ARG A 35 -7.70 12.48 7.65
N PRO A 36 -8.90 12.87 7.16
CA PRO A 36 -9.79 11.93 6.50
C PRO A 36 -9.06 11.13 5.41
N PRO A 37 -9.24 9.79 5.33
CA PRO A 37 -8.67 8.98 4.26
C PRO A 37 -9.08 9.47 2.88
N PHE A 38 -8.24 9.19 1.89
CA PHE A 38 -8.51 9.46 0.49
C PHE A 38 -9.78 8.72 0.05
N ASP A 39 -10.75 9.48 -0.45
CA ASP A 39 -12.05 8.96 -0.84
C ASP A 39 -12.06 8.54 -2.33
N PHE A 40 -11.91 7.25 -2.56
CA PHE A 40 -11.95 6.62 -3.88
C PHE A 40 -13.36 6.56 -4.48
N THR A 41 -14.42 6.90 -3.74
CA THR A 41 -15.81 6.85 -4.20
C THR A 41 -16.24 8.13 -4.93
N GLN A 42 -15.44 9.21 -4.86
CA GLN A 42 -15.78 10.50 -5.48
C GLN A 42 -16.00 10.39 -6.99
N ALA A 43 -17.24 10.65 -7.43
CA ALA A 43 -17.63 10.55 -8.85
C ALA A 43 -16.79 11.43 -9.78
N ARG A 44 -16.44 12.65 -9.34
CA ARG A 44 -15.58 13.56 -10.11
C ARG A 44 -14.18 12.97 -10.30
N LEU A 45 -13.60 12.39 -9.24
CA LEU A 45 -12.29 11.76 -9.30
C LEU A 45 -12.30 10.56 -10.25
N ARG A 46 -13.28 9.66 -10.12
CA ARG A 46 -13.44 8.50 -11.00
C ARG A 46 -13.54 8.90 -12.48
N LYS A 47 -14.33 9.93 -12.78
CA LYS A 47 -14.45 10.47 -14.15
C LYS A 47 -13.15 11.05 -14.69
N MET A 48 -12.36 11.73 -13.85
CA MET A 48 -11.08 12.29 -14.27
C MET A 48 -10.02 11.19 -14.44
N ALA A 49 -10.01 10.20 -13.55
CA ALA A 49 -9.09 9.07 -13.61
C ALA A 49 -9.33 8.21 -14.86
N SER A 50 -10.58 7.92 -15.24
CA SER A 50 -10.87 7.11 -16.43
C SER A 50 -10.36 7.72 -17.73
N ALA A 51 -10.17 9.04 -17.79
CA ALA A 51 -9.56 9.71 -18.95
C ALA A 51 -8.06 9.42 -19.11
N LEU A 52 -7.42 8.85 -18.08
CA LEU A 52 -6.01 8.41 -18.11
C LEU A 52 -5.87 6.93 -18.50
N ALA A 53 -6.98 6.22 -18.73
CA ALA A 53 -6.94 4.80 -19.07
C ALA A 53 -6.29 4.57 -20.45
N PRO A 54 -5.53 3.47 -20.63
CA PRO A 54 -5.11 2.53 -19.60
C PRO A 54 -3.94 3.09 -18.78
N ALA A 55 -3.90 2.84 -17.47
CA ALA A 55 -2.79 3.23 -16.61
C ALA A 55 -2.57 2.25 -15.45
N TYR A 56 -1.40 2.31 -14.83
CA TYR A 56 -1.20 1.75 -13.50
C TYR A 56 -1.57 2.76 -12.41
N LEU A 57 -2.19 2.25 -11.35
CA LEU A 57 -2.30 2.92 -10.06
C LEU A 57 -1.30 2.30 -9.08
N ARG A 58 -0.24 3.04 -8.76
CA ARG A 58 0.74 2.62 -7.75
C ARG A 58 0.31 3.04 -6.34
N LEU A 59 0.12 2.08 -5.45
CA LEU A 59 -0.16 2.26 -4.04
C LEU A 59 1.06 1.85 -3.20
N ALA A 60 1.70 2.83 -2.58
CA ALA A 60 2.99 2.64 -1.92
C ALA A 60 3.30 3.80 -0.95
N GLY A 61 4.55 4.26 -0.89
CA GLY A 61 4.99 5.30 0.04
C GLY A 61 5.50 4.69 1.36
N THR A 62 6.02 5.54 2.25
CA THR A 62 6.63 5.11 3.52
C THR A 62 5.68 4.31 4.40
N GLU A 63 4.38 4.62 4.34
CA GLU A 63 3.36 3.93 5.13
C GLU A 63 3.14 2.47 4.68
N ALA A 64 3.54 2.10 3.46
CA ALA A 64 3.50 0.71 2.97
C ALA A 64 4.23 -0.26 3.88
N ASP A 65 5.36 0.16 4.48
CA ASP A 65 6.18 -0.66 5.37
C ASP A 65 5.74 -0.57 6.85
N ARG A 66 4.57 0.03 7.13
CA ARG A 66 4.05 0.24 8.48
C ARG A 66 2.63 -0.29 8.67
N VAL A 67 1.94 -0.60 7.58
CA VAL A 67 0.51 -0.90 7.56
C VAL A 67 0.23 -2.37 7.87
N PHE A 68 -0.78 -2.61 8.71
CA PHE A 68 -1.39 -3.91 8.98
C PHE A 68 -2.59 -4.11 8.06
N TYR A 69 -2.80 -5.31 7.52
CA TYR A 69 -3.96 -5.60 6.68
C TYR A 69 -5.10 -6.20 7.50
N ALA A 70 -6.07 -5.36 7.87
CA ALA A 70 -7.27 -5.81 8.57
C ALA A 70 -8.30 -6.34 7.56
N LEU A 71 -8.11 -7.59 7.14
CA LEU A 71 -8.94 -8.25 6.11
C LEU A 71 -10.23 -8.86 6.67
N ASP A 72 -10.42 -8.86 7.99
CA ASP A 72 -11.69 -9.22 8.63
C ASP A 72 -12.73 -8.12 8.37
N GLU A 73 -13.85 -8.48 7.74
CA GLU A 73 -14.96 -7.56 7.46
C GLU A 73 -15.62 -7.03 8.73
N MET A 74 -15.44 -7.72 9.86
CA MET A 74 -15.90 -7.28 11.18
C MET A 74 -14.91 -6.35 11.90
N TRP A 75 -13.79 -5.98 11.26
CA TRP A 75 -12.81 -5.08 11.87
C TRP A 75 -13.44 -3.73 12.24
N GLU A 76 -13.45 -3.43 13.54
CA GLU A 76 -14.07 -2.21 14.05
C GLU A 76 -13.26 -0.96 13.64
N ALA A 77 -13.95 0.01 13.03
CA ALA A 77 -13.34 1.29 12.67
C ALA A 77 -12.77 1.99 13.90
N GLY A 78 -11.52 2.47 13.80
CA GLY A 78 -10.81 3.10 14.92
C GLY A 78 -10.00 2.12 15.79
N THR A 79 -10.09 0.81 15.55
CA THR A 79 -9.19 -0.16 16.18
C THR A 79 -7.76 0.11 15.75
N LEU A 80 -6.86 0.20 16.74
CA LEU A 80 -5.44 0.44 16.50
C LEU A 80 -4.79 -0.78 15.85
N ALA A 81 -3.80 -0.54 14.99
CA ALA A 81 -2.97 -1.59 14.46
C ALA A 81 -2.23 -2.33 15.60
N PRO A 82 -2.07 -3.66 15.52
CA PRO A 82 -1.23 -4.38 16.47
C PRO A 82 0.21 -3.87 16.39
N ALA A 83 0.92 -3.77 17.52
CA ALA A 83 2.33 -3.42 17.48
C ALA A 83 3.13 -4.53 16.75
N PRO A 84 4.15 -4.18 15.93
CA PRO A 84 4.73 -2.85 15.72
C PRO A 84 4.18 -2.07 14.51
N PHE A 85 3.07 -2.52 13.91
CA PHE A 85 2.40 -1.78 12.84
C PHE A 85 1.92 -0.41 13.37
N GLN A 86 1.81 0.56 12.47
CA GLN A 86 1.48 1.94 12.84
C GLN A 86 0.14 2.40 12.25
N SER A 87 -0.35 1.72 11.22
CA SER A 87 -1.63 2.00 10.57
C SER A 87 -2.30 0.71 10.13
N VAL A 88 -3.58 0.82 9.79
CA VAL A 88 -4.43 -0.26 9.31
C VAL A 88 -4.96 0.10 7.93
N LEU A 89 -4.86 -0.84 6.99
CA LEU A 89 -5.61 -0.81 5.74
C LEU A 89 -6.70 -1.89 5.84
N THR A 90 -7.96 -1.47 5.86
CA THR A 90 -9.08 -2.39 6.07
C THR A 90 -9.53 -3.04 4.77
N ALA A 91 -10.25 -4.17 4.90
CA ALA A 91 -11.02 -4.82 3.86
C ALA A 91 -11.80 -3.82 2.99
N GLY A 92 -12.62 -2.96 3.60
CA GLY A 92 -13.41 -1.97 2.88
C GLY A 92 -12.57 -0.96 2.09
N GLN A 93 -11.44 -0.50 2.63
CA GLN A 93 -10.54 0.41 1.89
C GLN A 93 -9.89 -0.28 0.69
N ILE A 94 -9.53 -1.56 0.82
CA ILE A 94 -8.99 -2.37 -0.27
C ILE A 94 -10.05 -2.59 -1.36
N ASP A 95 -11.30 -2.82 -0.96
CA ASP A 95 -12.44 -2.95 -1.87
C ASP A 95 -12.67 -1.62 -2.63
N ASP A 96 -12.70 -0.49 -1.94
CA ASP A 96 -12.84 0.84 -2.56
C ASP A 96 -11.72 1.13 -3.59
N ILE A 97 -10.48 0.76 -3.26
CA ILE A 97 -9.32 0.84 -4.17
C ILE A 97 -9.54 -0.01 -5.42
N GLY A 98 -9.94 -1.27 -5.22
CA GLY A 98 -10.11 -2.24 -6.29
C GLY A 98 -11.22 -1.83 -7.25
N GLU A 99 -12.37 -1.40 -6.70
CA GLU A 99 -13.49 -0.88 -7.47
C GLU A 99 -13.15 0.41 -8.20
N PHE A 100 -12.37 1.30 -7.58
CA PHE A 100 -11.89 2.51 -8.24
C PHE A 100 -11.04 2.16 -9.45
N ALA A 101 -10.02 1.31 -9.28
CA ALA A 101 -9.12 0.90 -10.36
C ALA A 101 -9.90 0.21 -11.48
N HIS A 102 -10.81 -0.71 -11.15
CA HIS A 102 -11.68 -1.36 -12.12
C HIS A 102 -12.50 -0.34 -12.92
N SER A 103 -13.17 0.59 -12.23
CA SER A 103 -14.00 1.62 -12.89
C SER A 103 -13.20 2.62 -13.72
N ALA A 104 -11.94 2.86 -13.37
CA ALA A 104 -11.04 3.76 -14.08
C ALA A 104 -10.28 3.08 -15.22
N GLY A 105 -10.40 1.76 -15.41
CA GLY A 105 -9.64 1.01 -16.41
C GLY A 105 -8.14 0.91 -16.07
N PHE A 106 -7.82 0.78 -14.78
CA PHE A 106 -6.45 0.72 -14.27
C PHE A 106 -6.10 -0.66 -13.73
N ASP A 107 -4.80 -0.98 -13.80
CA ASP A 107 -4.18 -2.08 -13.08
C ASP A 107 -3.46 -1.54 -11.83
N ILE A 108 -3.52 -2.28 -10.72
CA ILE A 108 -2.89 -1.87 -9.46
C ILE A 108 -1.48 -2.43 -9.34
N VAL A 109 -0.55 -1.55 -8.98
CA VAL A 109 0.80 -1.87 -8.49
C VAL A 109 0.83 -1.60 -7.00
N PHE A 110 1.00 -2.63 -6.17
CA PHE A 110 0.91 -2.50 -4.71
C PHE A 110 2.22 -2.84 -4.02
N SER A 111 2.72 -1.95 -3.16
CA SER A 111 3.86 -2.25 -2.27
C SER A 111 3.38 -2.95 -1.01
N VAL A 112 3.76 -4.21 -0.83
CA VAL A 112 3.46 -4.96 0.40
C VAL A 112 4.41 -4.56 1.51
N ASN A 113 3.92 -4.58 2.75
CA ASN A 113 4.70 -4.27 3.94
C ASN A 113 5.93 -5.19 4.10
N ALA A 114 7.12 -4.59 4.06
CA ALA A 114 8.40 -5.24 4.32
C ALA A 114 9.15 -4.67 5.55
N GLY A 115 8.44 -3.90 6.38
CA GLY A 115 8.95 -3.28 7.59
C GLY A 115 8.93 -4.19 8.82
N TRP A 116 8.95 -3.58 10.00
CA TRP A 116 9.09 -4.33 11.27
C TRP A 116 7.93 -5.28 11.58
N GLY A 117 6.71 -4.93 11.15
CA GLY A 117 5.51 -5.74 11.46
C GLY A 117 5.51 -7.10 10.78
N THR A 118 6.21 -7.23 9.65
CA THR A 118 6.25 -8.44 8.82
C THR A 118 7.60 -9.14 8.90
N ARG A 119 8.37 -8.94 9.98
CA ARG A 119 9.68 -9.59 10.17
C ARG A 119 9.70 -10.44 11.42
N GLY A 120 10.24 -11.65 11.28
CA GLY A 120 10.47 -12.55 12.41
C GLY A 120 11.65 -12.11 13.28
N LEU A 121 11.86 -12.82 14.40
CA LEU A 121 12.97 -12.54 15.33
C LEU A 121 14.37 -12.65 14.69
N ASN A 122 14.50 -13.43 13.61
CA ASN A 122 15.73 -13.56 12.84
C ASN A 122 15.89 -12.46 11.76
N GLY A 123 14.96 -11.50 11.70
CA GLY A 123 14.94 -10.41 10.71
C GLY A 123 14.42 -10.81 9.32
N ALA A 124 14.11 -12.09 9.09
CA ALA A 124 13.55 -12.55 7.81
C ALA A 124 12.13 -12.02 7.63
N TRP A 125 11.80 -11.62 6.40
CA TRP A 125 10.43 -11.24 6.05
C TRP A 125 9.50 -12.46 6.12
N GLN A 126 8.29 -12.23 6.61
CA GLN A 126 7.23 -13.23 6.73
C GLN A 126 6.12 -12.88 5.73
N SER A 127 5.88 -13.76 4.77
CA SER A 127 4.98 -13.51 3.64
C SER A 127 3.50 -13.73 3.94
N ASP A 128 3.14 -14.17 5.16
CA ASP A 128 1.77 -14.56 5.52
C ASP A 128 0.74 -13.44 5.30
N GLU A 129 1.01 -12.23 5.78
CA GLU A 129 0.11 -11.07 5.60
C GLU A 129 -0.05 -10.68 4.12
N ALA A 130 1.06 -10.64 3.37
CA ALA A 130 1.03 -10.33 1.95
C ALA A 130 0.24 -11.40 1.17
N ARG A 131 0.42 -12.68 1.53
CA ARG A 131 -0.30 -13.80 0.93
C ARG A 131 -1.79 -13.74 1.24
N ALA A 132 -2.17 -13.38 2.46
CA ALA A 132 -3.58 -13.18 2.84
C ALA A 132 -4.21 -12.05 2.02
N LEU A 133 -3.53 -10.91 1.87
CA LEU A 133 -3.98 -9.80 1.02
C LEU A 133 -4.13 -10.24 -0.45
N MET A 134 -3.14 -10.93 -1.01
CA MET A 134 -3.18 -11.44 -2.38
C MET A 134 -4.36 -12.38 -2.62
N GLN A 135 -4.64 -13.28 -1.67
CA GLN A 135 -5.79 -14.18 -1.74
C GLN A 135 -7.11 -13.42 -1.66
N TYR A 136 -7.20 -12.44 -0.75
CA TYR A 136 -8.36 -11.59 -0.57
C TYR A 136 -8.71 -10.81 -1.84
N VAL A 137 -7.76 -10.09 -2.43
CA VAL A 137 -8.01 -9.28 -3.63
C VAL A 137 -8.31 -10.15 -4.86
N ARG A 138 -7.70 -11.33 -4.95
CA ARG A 138 -7.99 -12.30 -6.01
C ARG A 138 -9.41 -12.84 -5.91
N ALA A 139 -9.88 -13.18 -4.71
CA ALA A 139 -11.22 -13.70 -4.50
C ALA A 139 -12.32 -12.70 -4.91
N ARG A 140 -12.02 -11.39 -4.84
CA ARG A 140 -12.90 -10.29 -5.21
C ARG A 140 -12.77 -9.85 -6.68
N GLY A 141 -11.76 -10.34 -7.40
CA GLY A 141 -11.52 -9.95 -8.79
C GLY A 141 -10.95 -8.54 -8.95
N HIS A 142 -10.32 -7.98 -7.91
CA HIS A 142 -9.69 -6.66 -7.99
C HIS A 142 -8.44 -6.71 -8.87
N PRO A 143 -8.17 -5.68 -9.69
CA PRO A 143 -7.16 -5.72 -10.76
C PRO A 143 -5.73 -5.49 -10.23
N PHE A 144 -5.28 -6.24 -9.23
CA PHE A 144 -3.90 -6.20 -8.73
C PHE A 144 -2.98 -6.96 -9.67
N ALA A 145 -2.14 -6.23 -10.41
CA ALA A 145 -1.28 -6.78 -11.46
C ALA A 145 0.18 -6.95 -11.03
N VAL A 146 0.69 -6.08 -10.15
CA VAL A 146 2.10 -6.10 -9.73
C VAL A 146 2.22 -5.91 -8.23
N TRP A 147 3.09 -6.71 -7.62
CA TRP A 147 3.45 -6.61 -6.20
C TRP A 147 4.89 -6.14 -6.07
N GLN A 148 5.14 -5.18 -5.19
CA GLN A 148 6.46 -4.68 -4.84
C GLN A 148 6.74 -5.04 -3.38
N LEU A 149 7.98 -5.40 -3.04
CA LEU A 149 8.36 -5.70 -1.66
C LEU A 149 8.89 -4.44 -0.96
N GLY A 150 7.99 -3.77 -0.25
CA GLY A 150 8.26 -2.53 0.47
C GLY A 150 8.56 -1.31 -0.40
N ASN A 151 8.78 -0.17 0.26
CA ASN A 151 9.05 1.11 -0.39
C ASN A 151 10.45 1.63 -0.04
N GLU A 152 11.27 1.91 -1.06
CA GLU A 152 12.60 2.52 -0.92
C GLU A 152 13.48 1.82 0.14
N PRO A 153 13.81 0.52 -0.04
CA PRO A 153 14.58 -0.23 0.96
C PRO A 153 15.94 0.39 1.29
N ASN A 154 16.52 1.15 0.36
CA ASN A 154 17.74 1.94 0.56
C ASN A 154 17.61 3.03 1.65
N ALA A 155 16.39 3.48 1.96
CA ALA A 155 16.11 4.55 2.92
C ALA A 155 15.44 4.05 4.22
N TRP A 156 15.23 2.74 4.37
CA TRP A 156 14.68 2.15 5.59
C TRP A 156 15.42 2.51 6.88
N PRO A 157 16.76 2.68 6.92
CA PRO A 157 17.43 3.13 8.14
C PRO A 157 16.94 4.49 8.64
N LEU A 158 16.53 5.37 7.71
CA LEU A 158 16.03 6.70 8.02
C LEU A 158 14.53 6.68 8.36
N PHE A 159 13.72 6.00 7.56
CA PHE A 159 12.25 6.09 7.65
C PHE A 159 11.58 4.96 8.42
N GLN A 160 12.27 3.83 8.61
CA GLN A 160 11.75 2.64 9.30
C GLN A 160 12.52 2.36 10.59
N ARG A 161 12.78 3.41 11.38
CA ARG A 161 13.37 3.32 12.74
C ARG A 161 14.66 2.49 12.78
N GLY A 162 15.57 2.72 11.84
CA GLY A 162 16.85 2.01 11.79
C GLY A 162 16.77 0.58 11.25
N LEU A 163 15.69 0.20 10.54
CA LEU A 163 15.62 -1.10 9.87
C LEU A 163 16.75 -1.23 8.84
N LEU A 164 17.67 -2.16 9.12
CA LEU A 164 18.79 -2.50 8.27
C LEU A 164 18.54 -3.88 7.66
N VAL A 165 18.37 -3.91 6.35
CA VAL A 165 18.23 -5.15 5.57
C VAL A 165 19.33 -5.14 4.53
N THR A 166 20.20 -6.14 4.58
CA THR A 166 21.28 -6.24 3.59
C THR A 166 20.71 -6.62 2.22
N PRO A 167 21.40 -6.32 1.10
CA PRO A 167 20.97 -6.77 -0.22
C PRO A 167 20.72 -8.29 -0.28
N GLU A 168 21.56 -9.09 0.38
CA GLU A 168 21.42 -10.55 0.43
C GLU A 168 20.17 -10.98 1.19
N GLN A 169 19.84 -10.30 2.29
CA GLN A 169 18.59 -10.56 3.00
C GLN A 169 17.39 -10.15 2.17
N TYR A 170 17.43 -8.99 1.51
CA TYR A 170 16.33 -8.52 0.66
C TYR A 170 16.08 -9.47 -0.52
N VAL A 171 17.13 -10.02 -1.13
CA VAL A 171 17.01 -11.06 -2.17
C VAL A 171 16.34 -12.33 -1.60
N ARG A 172 16.71 -12.76 -0.38
CA ARG A 172 16.04 -13.89 0.27
C ARG A 172 14.56 -13.61 0.53
N ASP A 173 14.23 -12.40 0.99
CA ASP A 173 12.85 -11.98 1.23
C ASP A 173 12.03 -12.02 -0.08
N MET A 174 12.60 -11.61 -1.22
CA MET A 174 11.95 -11.66 -2.55
C MET A 174 11.63 -13.09 -3.04
N HIS A 175 12.21 -14.12 -2.42
CA HIS A 175 12.02 -15.53 -2.78
C HIS A 175 11.13 -16.32 -1.80
N SER A 176 10.55 -15.66 -0.78
CA SER A 176 9.70 -16.28 0.26
C SER A 176 8.20 -16.33 -0.04
#